data_AF-A0A357Z4X4-F1
#
_entry.id   AF-A0A357Z4X4-F1
#
_cell.length_a   1.000
_cell.length_b   1.000
_cell.length_c   1.000
_cell.angle_alpha   90.00
_cell.angle_beta   90.00
_cell.angle_gamma   90.00
#
_symmetry.space_group_name_H-M   'P 1'
#
loop_
_entity.id
_entity.type
_entity.pdbx_description
1 polymer ?
#
loop_
_entity_poly.entity_id
_entity_poly.type
_entity_poly.pdbx_seq_one_letter_code
_entity_poly.pdbx_strand_id
1 'polypeptide(L)'
;MYATSTNFDNEDERLKALKRLGILSSKPDERFDTITKKLTEEFKVPISTVSIIDKDKEWFKSCQGLDQAEGKREASFCGHAMYSKHLFIVEDTLKDQRFADNPYVIGPPHIRFYAGVALHDQQTKLPIGVLCIKDTKPRVLSMDEINKLVALGEETEMMLNEPTNK
;
A
#
# COMPACT_ATOMS: atom_id res chain seq x y z
N MET A 1 13.37 -6.53 -15.16
CA MET A 1 14.19 -5.87 -14.11
C MET A 1 13.26 -4.89 -13.44
N TYR A 2 12.78 -5.20 -12.24
CA TYR A 2 11.88 -4.29 -11.51
C TYR A 2 12.63 -3.01 -11.25
N ALA A 3 11.99 -1.87 -11.52
CA ALA A 3 12.59 -0.55 -11.33
C ALA A 3 12.69 -0.23 -9.83
N THR A 4 13.53 -0.97 -9.11
CA THR A 4 13.90 -0.72 -7.73
C THR A 4 15.15 0.13 -7.76
N SER A 5 14.96 1.44 -7.66
CA SER A 5 15.90 2.43 -7.10
C SER A 5 15.72 3.77 -7.81
N THR A 6 14.64 4.46 -7.49
CA THR A 6 14.86 5.85 -7.13
C THR A 6 15.59 5.83 -5.79
N ASN A 7 16.90 6.07 -5.84
CA ASN A 7 17.71 6.28 -4.65
C ASN A 7 17.24 7.61 -4.05
N PHE A 8 16.46 7.56 -2.97
CA PHE A 8 15.94 8.75 -2.34
C PHE A 8 16.97 9.29 -1.36
N ASP A 9 17.22 10.59 -1.44
CA ASP A 9 18.17 11.30 -0.57
C ASP A 9 17.85 11.17 0.94
N ASN A 10 16.68 10.63 1.30
CA ASN A 10 16.19 10.51 2.69
C ASN A 10 15.74 9.09 3.11
N GLU A 11 16.14 8.00 2.43
CA GLU A 11 15.71 6.62 2.82
C GLU A 11 16.10 6.27 4.27
N ASP A 12 17.29 6.69 4.72
CA ASP A 12 17.72 6.50 6.10
C ASP A 12 16.82 7.25 7.10
N GLU A 13 16.36 8.45 6.76
CA GLU A 13 15.43 9.22 7.59
C GLU A 13 14.04 8.59 7.62
N ARG A 14 13.59 8.07 6.47
CA ARG A 14 12.31 7.36 6.34
C ARG A 14 12.30 6.10 7.20
N LEU A 15 13.38 5.32 7.18
CA LEU A 15 13.54 4.14 8.02
C LEU A 15 13.63 4.49 9.51
N LYS A 16 14.26 5.63 9.87
CA LYS A 16 14.24 6.14 11.25
C LYS A 16 12.83 6.54 11.69
N ALA A 17 12.06 7.20 10.82
CA ALA A 17 10.67 7.55 11.08
C ALA A 17 9.82 6.29 11.32
N LEU A 18 9.95 5.30 10.44
CA LEU A 18 9.25 4.02 10.57
C LEU A 18 9.58 3.29 11.89
N LYS A 19 10.86 3.24 12.27
CA LYS A 19 11.30 2.64 13.55
C LYS A 19 10.73 3.37 14.75
N ARG A 20 10.66 4.71 14.71
CA ARG A 20 10.10 5.53 15.80
C ARG A 20 8.62 5.25 16.03
N LEU A 21 7.85 5.03 14.97
CA LEU A 21 6.43 4.70 15.07
C LEU A 21 6.17 3.32 15.70
N GLY A 22 7.14 2.41 15.69
CA GLY A 22 6.99 1.08 16.33
C GLY A 22 5.95 0.16 15.67
N ILE A 23 5.41 0.55 14.51
CA ILE A 23 4.30 -0.14 13.84
C ILE A 23 4.67 -1.57 13.41
N LEU A 24 5.92 -1.80 12.99
CA LEU A 24 6.37 -3.12 12.53
C LEU A 24 6.31 -4.21 13.62
N SER A 25 6.41 -3.83 14.89
CA SER A 25 6.35 -4.78 16.03
C SER A 25 5.04 -4.69 16.81
N SER A 26 4.05 -3.99 16.26
CA SER A 26 2.78 -3.74 16.96
C SER A 26 1.84 -4.94 16.90
N LYS A 27 0.95 -5.06 17.89
CA LYS A 27 -0.12 -6.06 17.89
C LYS A 27 -1.06 -5.85 16.69
N PRO A 28 -1.82 -6.88 16.29
CA PRO A 28 -2.95 -6.70 15.40
C PRO A 28 -3.86 -5.56 15.90
N ASP A 29 -4.40 -4.77 14.98
CA ASP A 29 -5.25 -3.62 15.29
C ASP A 29 -6.47 -3.66 14.35
N GLU A 30 -7.61 -4.04 14.91
CA GLU A 30 -8.88 -4.28 14.20
C GLU A 30 -9.40 -3.05 13.45
N ARG A 31 -8.92 -1.85 13.80
CA ARG A 31 -9.29 -0.63 13.10
C ARG A 31 -8.79 -0.66 11.66
N PHE A 32 -7.57 -1.17 11.42
CA PHE A 32 -7.05 -1.31 10.05
C PHE A 32 -7.78 -2.41 9.28
N ASP A 33 -8.19 -3.49 9.95
CA ASP A 33 -8.99 -4.56 9.35
C ASP A 33 -10.37 -4.08 8.93
N THR A 34 -10.97 -3.17 9.71
CA THR A 34 -12.23 -2.52 9.36
C THR A 34 -12.09 -1.70 8.07
N ILE A 35 -10.99 -0.94 7.91
CA ILE A 35 -10.73 -0.15 6.70
C ILE A 35 -10.53 -1.05 5.47
N THR A 36 -9.68 -2.07 5.57
CA THR A 36 -9.40 -2.94 4.41
C THR A 36 -10.61 -3.75 4.00
N LYS A 37 -11.41 -4.23 4.97
CA LYS A 37 -12.70 -4.90 4.72
C LYS A 37 -13.69 -3.96 4.02
N LYS A 38 -13.86 -2.74 4.53
CA LYS A 38 -14.74 -1.73 3.92
C LYS A 38 -14.36 -1.46 2.46
N LEU A 39 -13.06 -1.35 2.17
CA LEU A 39 -12.57 -1.20 0.80
C LEU A 39 -12.94 -2.40 -0.09
N THR A 40 -12.75 -3.63 0.37
CA THR A 40 -13.15 -4.81 -0.42
C THR A 40 -14.65 -4.84 -0.71
N GLU A 41 -15.48 -4.46 0.26
CA GLU A 41 -16.94 -4.48 0.15
C GLU A 41 -17.45 -3.36 -0.76
N GLU A 42 -16.99 -2.12 -0.57
CA GLU A 42 -17.45 -0.95 -1.33
C GLU A 42 -16.94 -0.96 -2.77
N PHE A 43 -15.68 -1.31 -2.98
CA PHE A 43 -15.08 -1.33 -4.31
C PHE A 43 -15.31 -2.67 -5.01
N LYS A 44 -15.80 -3.71 -4.32
CA LYS A 44 -16.00 -5.06 -4.86
C LYS A 44 -14.73 -5.64 -5.47
N VAL A 45 -13.62 -5.43 -4.79
CA VAL A 45 -12.29 -5.93 -5.15
C VAL A 45 -11.91 -7.09 -4.25
N PRO A 46 -11.16 -8.09 -4.76
CA PRO A 46 -10.79 -9.26 -3.97
C PRO A 46 -9.73 -8.95 -2.91
N ILE A 47 -8.92 -7.91 -3.09
CA ILE A 47 -7.74 -7.65 -2.24
C ILE A 47 -7.70 -6.17 -1.84
N SER A 48 -7.46 -5.94 -0.55
CA SER A 48 -7.16 -4.61 0.02
C SER A 48 -6.12 -4.75 1.12
N THR A 49 -5.17 -3.82 1.20
CA THR A 49 -4.07 -3.87 2.17
C THR A 49 -3.72 -2.50 2.73
N VAL A 50 -3.36 -2.48 4.01
CA VAL A 50 -2.54 -1.42 4.62
C VAL A 50 -1.12 -1.96 4.70
N SER A 51 -0.26 -1.48 3.82
CA SER A 51 1.11 -1.94 3.68
C SER A 51 2.10 -0.95 4.27
N ILE A 52 3.05 -1.44 5.06
CA ILE A 52 4.15 -0.67 5.63
C ILE A 52 5.44 -1.10 4.94
N ILE A 53 6.18 -0.15 4.37
CA ILE A 53 7.33 -0.44 3.52
C ILE A 53 8.61 -0.31 4.34
N ASP A 54 9.23 -1.42 4.69
CA ASP A 54 10.54 -1.46 5.35
C ASP A 54 11.66 -1.48 4.29
N LYS A 55 12.92 -1.66 4.71
CA LYS A 55 14.08 -1.68 3.81
C LYS A 55 13.93 -2.71 2.68
N ASP A 56 13.63 -3.96 3.03
CA ASP A 56 13.63 -5.09 2.10
C ASP A 56 12.26 -5.77 1.98
N LYS A 57 11.30 -5.38 2.83
CA LYS A 57 10.01 -6.05 3.00
C LYS A 57 8.84 -5.09 2.92
N GLU A 58 7.73 -5.61 2.43
CA GLU A 58 6.40 -5.03 2.59
C GLU A 58 5.69 -5.79 3.71
N TRP A 59 5.38 -5.11 4.81
CA TRP A 59 4.64 -5.68 5.94
C TRP A 59 3.17 -5.32 5.83
N PHE A 60 2.28 -6.29 5.94
CA PHE A 60 0.85 -6.01 5.94
C PHE A 60 0.36 -5.73 7.36
N LYS A 61 0.08 -4.45 7.66
CA LYS A 61 -0.58 -4.07 8.92
C LYS A 61 -2.03 -4.56 8.95
N SER A 62 -2.65 -4.63 7.78
CA SER A 62 -3.92 -5.31 7.54
C SER A 62 -3.97 -5.81 6.09
N CYS A 63 -4.61 -6.96 5.86
CA CYS A 63 -4.72 -7.57 4.56
C CYS A 63 -6.04 -8.36 4.42
N GLN A 64 -6.77 -8.10 3.35
CA GLN A 64 -7.89 -8.90 2.90
C GLN A 64 -7.51 -9.60 1.58
N GLY A 65 -7.90 -10.87 1.43
CA GLY A 65 -7.78 -11.60 0.17
C GLY A 65 -6.41 -12.22 -0.13
N LEU A 66 -5.42 -12.08 0.76
CA LEU A 66 -4.14 -12.79 0.68
C LEU A 66 -3.85 -13.52 1.99
N ASP A 67 -3.30 -14.73 1.89
CA ASP A 67 -2.89 -15.55 3.04
C ASP A 67 -1.38 -15.40 3.31
N GLN A 68 -0.96 -14.15 3.56
CA GLN A 68 0.43 -13.81 3.86
C GLN A 68 0.49 -12.53 4.70
N ALA A 69 1.46 -12.46 5.62
CA ALA A 69 1.69 -11.30 6.50
C ALA A 69 2.74 -10.32 5.92
N GLU A 70 3.53 -10.74 4.94
CA GLU A 70 4.55 -9.92 4.29
C GLU A 70 4.73 -10.28 2.80
N GLY A 71 5.35 -9.35 2.06
CA GLY A 71 5.78 -9.51 0.68
C GLY A 71 7.21 -8.98 0.48
N LYS A 72 7.80 -9.28 -0.67
CA LYS A 72 9.11 -8.72 -1.05
C LYS A 72 8.94 -7.31 -1.58
N ARG A 73 9.69 -6.33 -1.05
CA ARG A 73 9.61 -4.92 -1.50
C ARG A 73 9.86 -4.78 -3.01
N GLU A 74 10.77 -5.56 -3.55
CA GLU A 74 11.13 -5.50 -4.98
C GLU A 74 9.98 -5.88 -5.92
N ALA A 75 9.08 -6.76 -5.47
CA ALA A 75 7.89 -7.16 -6.22
C ALA A 75 6.66 -6.30 -5.85
N SER A 76 6.82 -5.31 -4.97
CA SER A 76 5.72 -4.54 -4.41
C SER A 76 5.26 -3.40 -5.33
N PHE A 77 3.96 -3.38 -5.62
CA PHE A 77 3.29 -2.22 -6.19
C PHE A 77 3.34 -1.03 -5.23
N CYS A 78 3.23 -1.28 -3.92
CA CYS A 78 3.22 -0.25 -2.88
C CYS A 78 4.58 0.46 -2.79
N GLY A 79 5.68 -0.24 -3.04
CA GLY A 79 7.01 0.36 -3.17
C GLY A 79 7.09 1.41 -4.29
N HIS A 80 6.30 1.28 -5.35
CA HIS A 80 6.18 2.29 -6.41
C HIS A 80 5.18 3.39 -6.02
N ALA A 81 4.03 2.99 -5.47
CA ALA A 81 2.94 3.89 -5.12
C ALA A 81 3.31 4.90 -4.03
N MET A 82 4.14 4.51 -3.04
CA MET A 82 4.50 5.35 -1.90
C MET A 82 5.20 6.67 -2.27
N TYR A 83 5.75 6.76 -3.50
CA TYR A 83 6.41 7.97 -3.99
C TYR A 83 5.51 8.83 -4.87
N SER A 84 4.26 8.41 -5.07
CA SER A 84 3.25 9.24 -5.71
C SER A 84 2.73 10.24 -4.69
N LYS A 85 2.52 11.49 -5.13
CA LYS A 85 2.15 12.58 -4.20
C LYS A 85 0.82 12.34 -3.47
N HIS A 86 -0.12 11.63 -4.09
CA HIS A 86 -1.47 11.45 -3.54
C HIS A 86 -2.04 10.07 -3.87
N LEU A 87 -2.16 9.74 -5.16
CA LEU A 87 -2.80 8.51 -5.63
C LEU A 87 -2.00 7.91 -6.78
N PHE A 88 -1.83 6.60 -6.76
CA PHE A 88 -1.19 5.82 -7.82
C PHE A 88 -2.17 4.80 -8.37
N ILE A 89 -2.50 4.88 -9.65
CA ILE A 89 -3.43 3.96 -10.33
C ILE A 89 -2.71 3.25 -11.48
N VAL A 90 -2.95 1.96 -11.58
CA VAL A 90 -2.63 1.11 -12.73
C VAL A 90 -3.91 0.41 -13.14
N GLU A 91 -4.49 0.84 -14.26
CA GLU A 91 -5.77 0.33 -14.76
C GLU A 91 -5.66 -1.11 -15.29
N ASP A 92 -4.52 -1.44 -15.91
CA ASP A 92 -4.18 -2.76 -16.43
C ASP A 92 -2.66 -3.01 -16.32
N THR A 93 -2.26 -3.86 -15.38
CA THR A 93 -0.84 -4.17 -15.10
C THR A 93 -0.14 -4.87 -16.26
N LEU A 94 -0.86 -5.54 -17.17
CA LEU A 94 -0.25 -6.14 -18.36
C LEU A 94 0.13 -5.11 -19.42
N LYS A 95 -0.50 -3.94 -19.39
CA LYS A 95 -0.19 -2.81 -20.28
C LYS A 95 0.85 -1.86 -19.68
N ASP A 96 1.15 -2.03 -18.41
CA ASP A 96 2.11 -1.20 -17.69
C ASP A 96 3.49 -1.86 -17.69
N GLN A 97 4.44 -1.28 -18.42
CA GLN A 97 5.81 -1.82 -18.54
C GLN A 97 6.53 -1.96 -17.20
N ARG A 98 6.10 -1.26 -16.14
CA ARG A 98 6.68 -1.36 -14.80
C ARG A 98 6.27 -2.65 -14.09
N PHE A 99 5.16 -3.26 -14.48
CA PHE A 99 4.53 -4.38 -13.78
C PHE A 99 4.23 -5.60 -14.66
N ALA A 100 4.34 -5.48 -15.98
CA ALA A 100 3.97 -6.56 -16.90
C ALA A 100 4.75 -7.88 -16.67
N ASP A 101 5.98 -7.81 -16.15
CA ASP A 101 6.82 -8.97 -15.78
C ASP A 101 6.74 -9.35 -14.30
N ASN A 102 5.95 -8.64 -13.48
CA ASN A 102 5.86 -8.84 -12.03
C ASN A 102 5.29 -10.22 -11.67
N PRO A 103 5.84 -10.95 -10.67
CA PRO A 103 5.41 -12.31 -10.35
C PRO A 103 3.94 -12.38 -9.93
N TYR A 104 3.41 -11.33 -9.30
CA TYR A 104 2.00 -11.23 -8.90
C TYR A 104 1.07 -10.87 -10.07
N VAL A 105 1.61 -10.49 -11.23
CA VAL A 105 0.87 -10.21 -12.47
C VAL A 105 0.85 -11.44 -13.36
N ILE A 106 2.02 -12.02 -13.65
CA ILE A 106 2.14 -13.19 -14.52
C ILE A 106 1.74 -14.49 -13.82
N GLY A 107 1.97 -14.57 -12.51
CA GLY A 107 1.56 -15.66 -11.63
C GLY A 107 0.48 -15.23 -10.64
N PRO A 108 0.05 -16.14 -9.74
CA PRO A 108 -0.92 -15.81 -8.70
C PRO A 108 -0.47 -14.60 -7.85
N PRO A 109 -1.40 -13.69 -7.48
CA PRO A 109 -2.85 -13.79 -7.65
C PRO A 109 -3.35 -13.24 -9.00
N HIS A 110 -2.47 -12.99 -9.97
CA HIS A 110 -2.80 -12.42 -11.28
C HIS A 110 -3.43 -11.01 -11.19
N ILE A 111 -2.79 -10.13 -10.43
CA ILE A 111 -3.18 -8.72 -10.29
C ILE A 111 -3.26 -8.09 -11.69
N ARG A 112 -4.38 -7.44 -11.99
CA ARG A 112 -4.63 -6.66 -13.21
C ARG A 112 -4.88 -5.20 -12.93
N PHE A 113 -5.44 -4.86 -11.78
CA PHE A 113 -5.67 -3.49 -11.37
C PHE A 113 -5.03 -3.21 -10.02
N TYR A 114 -4.50 -2.00 -9.86
CA TYR A 114 -3.98 -1.47 -8.61
C TYR A 114 -4.39 -0.02 -8.44
N ALA A 115 -4.85 0.36 -7.25
CA ALA A 115 -4.92 1.76 -6.84
C ALA A 115 -4.46 1.90 -5.39
N GLY A 116 -3.55 2.84 -5.11
CA GLY A 116 -2.97 3.04 -3.79
C GLY A 116 -2.74 4.49 -3.43
N VAL A 117 -2.97 4.81 -2.15
CA VAL A 117 -2.76 6.13 -1.53
C VAL A 117 -1.57 6.03 -0.60
N ALA A 118 -0.57 6.86 -0.83
CA ALA A 118 0.64 6.91 -0.01
C ALA A 118 0.32 7.46 1.39
N LEU A 119 0.88 6.81 2.42
CA LEU A 119 0.69 7.17 3.82
C LEU A 119 2.02 7.69 4.38
N HIS A 120 1.99 8.81 5.08
CA HIS A 120 3.16 9.55 5.51
C HIS A 120 3.28 9.61 7.03
N ASP A 121 4.52 9.65 7.52
CA ASP A 121 4.80 10.03 8.89
C ASP A 121 4.52 11.52 9.07
N GLN A 122 3.70 11.88 10.06
CA GLN A 122 3.20 13.23 10.23
C GLN A 122 4.32 14.23 10.60
N GLN A 123 5.38 13.75 11.27
CA GLN A 123 6.52 14.57 11.71
C GLN A 123 7.49 14.89 10.58
N THR A 124 7.90 13.90 9.80
CA THR A 124 8.93 14.03 8.76
C THR A 124 8.34 14.24 7.37
N LYS A 125 7.04 13.98 7.18
CA LYS A 125 6.35 13.94 5.89
C LYS A 125 6.91 12.92 4.90
N LEU A 126 7.74 11.99 5.38
CA LEU A 126 8.27 10.91 4.56
C LEU A 126 7.25 9.78 4.44
N PRO A 127 7.14 9.13 3.27
CA PRO A 127 6.20 8.05 3.06
C PRO A 127 6.63 6.79 3.83
N ILE A 128 5.70 6.19 4.56
CA ILE A 128 5.94 4.99 5.40
C ILE A 128 5.15 3.78 4.92
N GLY A 129 4.08 3.98 4.16
CA GLY A 129 3.19 2.91 3.76
C GLY A 129 2.23 3.33 2.65
N VAL A 130 1.30 2.42 2.34
CA VAL A 130 0.27 2.62 1.32
C VAL A 130 -1.01 1.90 1.76
N LEU A 131 -2.16 2.58 1.62
CA LEU A 131 -3.48 1.93 1.60
C LEU A 131 -3.82 1.63 0.14
N CYS A 132 -4.08 0.38 -0.22
CA CYS A 132 -4.38 0.05 -1.62
C CYS A 132 -5.45 -1.02 -1.80
N ILE A 133 -6.08 -0.96 -2.97
CA ILE A 133 -6.97 -1.97 -3.53
C ILE A 133 -6.35 -2.62 -4.76
N LYS A 134 -6.60 -3.92 -4.95
CA LYS A 134 -6.10 -4.72 -6.07
C LYS A 134 -7.23 -5.59 -6.63
N ASP A 135 -7.27 -5.73 -7.95
CA ASP A 135 -8.23 -6.60 -8.64
C ASP A 135 -7.52 -7.52 -9.65
N THR A 136 -8.17 -8.63 -9.98
CA THR A 136 -7.74 -9.61 -10.99
C THR A 136 -8.28 -9.30 -12.38
N LYS A 137 -9.02 -8.19 -12.52
CA LYS A 137 -9.51 -7.65 -13.79
C LYS A 137 -9.07 -6.19 -13.96
N PRO A 138 -8.85 -5.72 -15.20
CA PRO A 138 -8.61 -4.30 -15.46
C PRO A 138 -9.78 -3.45 -14.97
N ARG A 139 -9.51 -2.23 -14.51
CA ARG A 139 -10.52 -1.34 -13.95
C ARG A 139 -10.13 0.12 -14.09
N VAL A 140 -11.14 0.96 -14.31
CA VAL A 140 -11.06 2.42 -14.24
C VAL A 140 -11.92 2.86 -13.05
N LEU A 141 -11.38 3.69 -12.16
CA LEU A 141 -12.15 4.24 -11.05
C LEU A 141 -12.92 5.48 -11.49
N SER A 142 -14.15 5.60 -11.03
CA SER A 142 -14.91 6.85 -11.07
C SER A 142 -14.31 7.89 -10.12
N MET A 143 -14.67 9.17 -10.32
CA MET A 143 -14.23 10.24 -9.42
C MET A 143 -14.70 10.02 -7.98
N ASP A 144 -15.91 9.47 -7.79
CA ASP A 144 -16.44 9.17 -6.46
C ASP A 144 -15.64 8.05 -5.77
N GLU A 145 -15.27 7.01 -6.50
CA GLU A 145 -14.39 5.95 -5.99
C GLU A 145 -13.00 6.48 -5.64
N ILE A 146 -12.44 7.36 -6.47
CA ILE A 146 -11.16 8.03 -6.20
C ILE A 146 -11.25 8.83 -4.90
N ASN A 147 -12.27 9.69 -4.76
CA ASN A 147 -12.45 10.52 -3.57
C ASN A 147 -12.62 9.68 -2.30
N LYS A 148 -13.37 8.56 -2.38
CA LYS A 148 -13.53 7.63 -1.27
C LYS A 148 -12.21 6.97 -0.88
N LEU A 149 -11.43 6.50 -1.86
CA LEU A 149 -10.15 5.85 -1.59
C LEU A 149 -9.16 6.83 -0.95
N VAL A 150 -9.11 8.08 -1.41
CA VAL A 150 -8.28 9.14 -0.81
C VAL A 150 -8.72 9.45 0.60
N ALA A 151 -10.02 9.64 0.86
CA ALA A 151 -10.54 9.93 2.20
C ALA A 151 -10.21 8.81 3.21
N LEU A 152 -10.35 7.54 2.81
CA LEU A 152 -9.95 6.40 3.63
C LEU A 152 -8.43 6.31 3.82
N GLY A 153 -7.66 6.74 2.82
CA GLY A 153 -6.20 6.88 2.92
C GLY A 153 -5.80 7.91 3.98
N GLU A 154 -6.43 9.07 3.98
CA GLU A 154 -6.21 10.12 4.99
C GLU A 154 -6.58 9.65 6.41
N GLU A 155 -7.73 8.96 6.57
CA GLU A 155 -8.13 8.35 7.84
C GLU A 155 -7.10 7.32 8.31
N THR A 156 -6.63 6.46 7.40
CA THR A 156 -5.60 5.46 7.70
C THR A 156 -4.27 6.11 8.09
N GLU A 157 -3.86 7.19 7.41
CA GLU A 157 -2.66 7.95 7.75
C GLU A 157 -2.77 8.53 9.16
N MET A 158 -3.90 9.12 9.53
CA MET A 158 -4.13 9.61 10.89
C MET A 158 -3.97 8.50 11.92
N MET A 159 -4.60 7.34 11.70
CA MET A 159 -4.50 6.19 12.60
C MET A 159 -3.06 5.67 12.76
N LEU A 160 -2.26 5.65 11.69
CA LEU A 160 -0.86 5.24 11.75
C LEU A 160 0.01 6.18 12.58
N ASN A 161 -0.37 7.46 12.64
CA ASN A 161 0.36 8.50 13.36
C ASN A 161 -0.13 8.68 14.82
N GLU A 162 -1.15 7.93 15.23
CA GLU A 162 -1.56 7.90 16.64
C GLU A 162 -0.50 7.21 17.50
N PRO A 163 -0.24 7.71 18.73
CA PRO A 163 0.65 7.03 19.66
C PRO A 163 0.15 5.61 19.90
N THR A 164 0.95 4.61 19.55
CA THR A 164 0.65 3.23 19.90
C THR A 164 0.78 3.11 21.41
N ASN A 165 -0.34 2.99 22.12
CA ASN A 165 -0.33 2.70 23.56
C ASN A 165 0.37 1.35 23.74
N LYS A 166 1.61 1.39 24.25
CA LYS A 166 2.44 0.23 24.54
C LYS A 166 1.82 -0.63 25.63
#